data_AF-A0A3M1I7R0-F1
#
_entry.id   AF-A0A3M1I7R0-F1
#
_cell.length_a   1.000
_cell.length_b   1.000
_cell.length_c   1.000
_cell.angle_alpha   90.00
_cell.angle_beta   90.00
_cell.angle_gamma   90.00
#
_symmetry.space_group_name_H-M   'P 1'
#
loop_
_entity.id
_entity.type
_entity.pdbx_description
1 polymer ?
#
loop_
_entity_poly.entity_id
_entity_poly.type
_entity_poly.pdbx_seq_one_letter_code
_entity_poly.pdbx_strand_id
1 'polypeptide(L)'
;TGSDLLTARLDGWADFNRDGDWADPGERIFDHLEVWQGTKVLSVSIPAGAAVGKTFVRFRLSADGVDEPTGPGGPGEVEDYAVEIEPVAATLRAELSSDGSQIQLLYPGGLDGWRLEQAPAVTGPWTEVTTLPRLAPGQQGLLTLPPPDEPTFWRLARP
;
A
#
# COMPACT_ATOMS: atom_id res chain seq x y z
N THR A 1 -39.19 -1.68 -30.38
CA THR A 1 -39.27 -1.67 -28.91
C THR A 1 -37.89 -1.38 -28.40
N GLY A 2 -37.68 -0.18 -27.84
CA GLY A 2 -36.37 0.29 -27.42
C GLY A 2 -35.79 -0.64 -26.36
N SER A 3 -34.57 -1.10 -26.57
CA SER A 3 -33.77 -1.77 -25.55
C SER A 3 -33.45 -0.75 -24.48
N ASP A 4 -34.31 -0.66 -23.48
CA ASP A 4 -33.97 -0.04 -22.22
C ASP A 4 -32.81 -0.86 -21.64
N LEU A 5 -31.59 -0.39 -21.84
CA LEU A 5 -30.46 -0.93 -21.12
C LEU A 5 -30.76 -0.59 -19.66
N LEU A 6 -31.16 -1.58 -18.86
CA LEU A 6 -31.33 -1.40 -17.43
C LEU A 6 -29.98 -0.92 -16.88
N THR A 7 -29.86 0.39 -16.67
CA THR A 7 -28.72 0.98 -16.00
C THR A 7 -28.97 0.91 -14.50
N ALA A 8 -27.89 0.67 -13.76
CA ALA A 8 -27.85 0.69 -12.31
C ALA A 8 -26.68 1.55 -11.88
N ARG A 9 -26.60 1.82 -10.57
CA ARG A 9 -25.51 2.53 -9.92
C ARG A 9 -24.79 1.55 -9.01
N LEU A 10 -23.46 1.50 -9.17
CA LEU A 10 -22.55 0.73 -8.33
C LEU A 10 -21.84 1.69 -7.38
N ASP A 11 -22.01 1.44 -6.09
CA ASP A 11 -21.22 2.04 -5.03
C ASP A 11 -20.33 0.98 -4.40
N GLY A 12 -19.13 1.38 -3.95
CA GLY A 12 -18.19 0.44 -3.38
C GLY A 12 -17.27 1.07 -2.35
N TRP A 13 -16.88 0.26 -1.37
CA TRP A 13 -15.94 0.62 -0.31
C TRP A 13 -14.91 -0.48 -0.06
N ALA A 14 -13.72 -0.10 0.39
CA ALA A 14 -12.65 -1.00 0.80
C ALA A 14 -12.08 -0.56 2.14
N ASP A 15 -12.01 -1.48 3.11
CA ASP A 15 -11.39 -1.25 4.42
C ASP A 15 -9.86 -1.29 4.23
N PHE A 16 -9.27 -0.15 3.85
CA PHE A 16 -7.86 -0.09 3.49
C PHE A 16 -6.98 -0.01 4.72
N ASN A 17 -7.47 0.55 5.82
CA ASN A 17 -6.71 0.72 7.04
C ASN A 17 -6.80 -0.50 7.99
N ARG A 18 -7.70 -1.45 7.69
CA ARG A 18 -7.96 -2.70 8.43
C ARG A 18 -8.50 -2.48 9.84
N ASP A 19 -9.34 -1.47 10.05
CA ASP A 19 -9.95 -1.21 11.36
C ASP A 19 -11.36 -1.79 11.51
N GLY A 20 -11.92 -2.34 10.44
CA GLY A 20 -13.19 -3.06 10.44
C GLY A 20 -14.42 -2.21 10.12
N ASP A 21 -14.24 -0.98 9.62
CA ASP A 21 -15.33 -0.22 9.02
C ASP A 21 -14.98 0.36 7.63
N TRP A 22 -15.79 1.30 7.13
CA TRP A 22 -15.63 1.95 5.82
C TRP A 22 -15.84 3.47 5.93
N ALA A 23 -15.69 4.03 7.12
CA ALA A 23 -16.06 5.40 7.44
C ALA A 23 -14.92 6.39 7.15
N ASP A 24 -13.76 5.90 6.72
CA ASP A 24 -12.58 6.74 6.57
C ASP A 24 -12.45 7.42 5.21
N PRO A 25 -11.82 8.60 5.18
CA PRO A 25 -11.42 9.23 3.93
C PRO A 25 -10.55 8.31 3.08
N GLY A 26 -10.98 8.08 1.84
CA GLY A 26 -10.25 7.27 0.86
C GLY A 26 -10.73 5.81 0.75
N GLU A 27 -11.73 5.41 1.52
CA GLU A 27 -12.28 4.04 1.47
C GLU A 27 -13.42 3.87 0.48
N ARG A 28 -14.06 4.95 0.03
CA ARG A 28 -15.01 4.90 -1.10
C ARG A 28 -14.24 4.71 -2.41
N ILE A 29 -14.44 3.56 -3.06
CA ILE A 29 -13.75 3.16 -4.29
C ILE A 29 -14.62 3.33 -5.54
N PHE A 30 -15.96 3.32 -5.40
CA PHE A 30 -16.92 3.70 -6.44
C PHE A 30 -18.04 4.57 -5.86
N ASP A 31 -18.41 5.61 -6.59
CA ASP A 31 -19.36 6.64 -6.17
C ASP A 31 -20.41 6.82 -7.28
N HIS A 32 -21.60 6.25 -7.07
CA HIS A 32 -22.73 6.21 -8.00
C HIS A 32 -22.30 5.88 -9.43
N LEU A 33 -21.42 4.89 -9.60
CA LEU A 33 -20.88 4.53 -10.90
C LEU A 33 -21.97 3.90 -11.77
N GLU A 34 -22.32 4.54 -12.89
CA GLU A 34 -23.28 3.98 -13.82
C GLU A 34 -22.75 2.70 -14.47
N VAL A 35 -23.48 1.61 -14.29
CA VAL A 35 -23.22 0.30 -14.89
C VAL A 35 -24.45 -0.16 -15.65
N TRP A 36 -24.23 -1.06 -16.60
CA TRP A 36 -25.29 -1.67 -17.42
C TRP A 36 -25.00 -3.15 -17.56
N GLN A 37 -25.99 -3.89 -18.09
CA GLN A 37 -25.88 -5.33 -18.31
C GLN A 37 -24.58 -5.74 -19.03
N GLY A 38 -24.07 -6.91 -18.64
CA GLY A 38 -22.84 -7.50 -19.16
C GLY A 38 -21.62 -7.24 -18.28
N THR A 39 -20.59 -8.06 -18.44
CA THR A 39 -19.37 -7.99 -17.62
C THR A 39 -18.72 -6.62 -17.67
N LYS A 40 -18.39 -6.08 -16.49
CA LYS A 40 -17.60 -4.86 -16.32
C LYS A 40 -16.29 -5.23 -15.65
N VAL A 41 -15.20 -4.72 -16.19
CA VAL A 41 -13.87 -4.81 -15.57
C VAL A 41 -13.57 -3.45 -14.98
N LEU A 42 -13.57 -3.36 -13.66
CA LEU A 42 -13.29 -2.14 -12.92
C LEU A 42 -11.99 -2.32 -12.16
N SER A 43 -11.19 -1.26 -12.11
CA SER A 43 -9.89 -1.27 -11.44
C SER A 43 -9.93 -0.30 -10.27
N VAL A 44 -9.28 -0.70 -9.18
CA VAL A 44 -9.13 0.10 -7.96
C VAL A 44 -7.66 0.17 -7.63
N SER A 45 -7.15 1.38 -7.38
CA SER A 45 -5.78 1.56 -6.91
C SER A 45 -5.74 1.36 -5.41
N ILE A 46 -4.81 0.54 -4.93
CA ILE A 46 -4.53 0.41 -3.50
C ILE A 46 -3.82 1.69 -3.04
N PRO A 47 -4.36 2.44 -2.07
CA PRO A 47 -3.73 3.67 -1.62
C PRO A 47 -2.40 3.40 -0.91
N ALA A 48 -1.46 4.33 -1.09
CA ALA A 48 -0.27 4.39 -0.27
C ALA A 48 -0.67 4.57 1.20
N GLY A 49 -0.36 3.59 2.06
CA GLY A 49 -0.82 3.58 3.45
C GLY A 49 -1.66 2.36 3.81
N ALA A 50 -2.21 1.66 2.82
CA ALA A 50 -3.06 0.52 3.07
C ALA A 50 -2.36 -0.54 3.93
N ALA A 51 -3.07 -1.03 4.94
CA ALA A 51 -2.54 -2.02 5.87
C ALA A 51 -2.50 -3.39 5.18
N VAL A 52 -1.32 -4.01 5.17
CA VAL A 52 -1.12 -5.35 4.62
C VAL A 52 -1.94 -6.38 5.40
N GLY A 53 -2.56 -7.33 4.71
CA GLY A 53 -3.28 -8.47 5.28
C GLY A 53 -4.72 -8.57 4.80
N LYS A 54 -5.49 -9.48 5.43
CA LYS A 54 -6.90 -9.71 5.10
C LYS A 54 -7.77 -8.54 5.53
N THR A 55 -8.66 -8.13 4.62
CA THR A 55 -9.64 -7.06 4.80
C THR A 55 -10.90 -7.35 3.98
N PHE A 56 -11.84 -6.42 3.94
CA PHE A 56 -13.11 -6.56 3.23
C PHE A 56 -13.37 -5.41 2.26
N VAL A 57 -14.00 -5.76 1.14
CA VAL A 57 -14.60 -4.81 0.20
C VAL A 57 -16.10 -5.05 0.16
N ARG A 58 -16.88 -3.98 0.06
CA ARG A 58 -18.33 -4.01 -0.10
C ARG A 58 -18.72 -3.39 -1.42
N PHE A 59 -19.66 -4.03 -2.12
CA PHE A 59 -20.34 -3.47 -3.29
C PHE A 59 -21.84 -3.37 -3.02
N ARG A 60 -22.43 -2.25 -3.45
CA ARG A 60 -23.88 -2.02 -3.42
C ARG A 60 -24.34 -1.66 -4.82
N LEU A 61 -25.25 -2.44 -5.37
CA LEU A 61 -25.86 -2.19 -6.68
C LEU A 61 -27.32 -1.78 -6.47
N SER A 62 -27.71 -0.60 -6.96
CA SER A 62 -29.07 -0.09 -6.82
C SER A 62 -29.49 0.76 -8.03
N ALA A 63 -30.75 1.19 -8.10
CA ALA A 63 -31.22 2.05 -9.19
C ALA A 63 -30.60 3.46 -9.13
N ASP A 64 -30.55 4.05 -7.94
CA ASP A 64 -30.20 5.46 -7.74
C ASP A 64 -28.79 5.66 -7.12
N GLY A 65 -28.20 4.58 -6.59
CA GLY A 65 -26.96 4.62 -5.82
C GLY A 65 -27.21 4.95 -4.35
N VAL A 66 -26.16 4.82 -3.54
CA VAL A 66 -26.21 5.03 -2.09
C VAL A 66 -24.96 5.73 -1.58
N ASP A 67 -25.16 6.70 -0.69
CA ASP A 67 -24.06 7.50 -0.15
C ASP A 67 -23.26 6.78 0.95
N GLU A 68 -23.90 5.87 1.67
CA GLU A 68 -23.34 5.25 2.87
C GLU A 68 -23.04 3.76 2.66
N PRO A 69 -22.00 3.19 3.30
CA PRO A 69 -21.70 1.76 3.23
C PRO A 69 -22.72 0.91 3.99
N THR A 70 -23.50 1.53 4.89
CA THR A 70 -24.53 0.90 5.71
C THR A 70 -25.88 1.60 5.54
N GLY A 71 -26.94 1.05 6.14
CA GLY A 71 -28.27 1.65 6.09
C GLY A 71 -29.06 1.35 4.80
N PRO A 72 -30.26 1.94 4.68
CA PRO A 72 -31.18 1.64 3.58
C PRO A 72 -30.60 2.08 2.24
N GLY A 73 -30.82 1.29 1.18
CA GLY A 73 -30.32 1.56 -0.17
C GLY A 73 -31.33 1.31 -1.29
N GLY A 74 -32.61 1.15 -0.93
CA GLY A 74 -33.65 0.74 -1.87
C GLY A 74 -33.47 -0.71 -2.37
N PRO A 75 -34.23 -1.10 -3.40
CA PRO A 75 -34.09 -2.39 -4.06
C PRO A 75 -32.72 -2.51 -4.74
N GLY A 76 -32.04 -3.62 -4.50
CA GLY A 76 -30.68 -3.81 -4.99
C GLY A 76 -29.99 -5.01 -4.35
N GLU A 77 -28.71 -5.15 -4.63
CA GLU A 77 -27.83 -6.18 -4.06
C GLU A 77 -26.74 -5.53 -3.21
N VAL A 78 -26.36 -6.21 -2.13
CA VAL A 78 -25.22 -5.84 -1.28
C VAL A 78 -24.37 -7.08 -1.11
N GLU A 79 -23.09 -6.97 -1.45
CA GLU A 79 -22.15 -8.08 -1.39
C GLU A 79 -20.84 -7.66 -0.72
N ASP A 80 -20.35 -8.55 0.15
CA ASP A 80 -19.08 -8.38 0.86
C ASP A 80 -18.10 -9.46 0.44
N TYR A 81 -16.86 -9.05 0.16
CA TYR A 81 -15.80 -9.96 -0.26
C TYR A 81 -14.57 -9.78 0.62
N ALA A 82 -14.06 -10.90 1.16
CA ALA A 82 -12.76 -10.91 1.79
C ALA A 82 -11.66 -10.83 0.73
N VAL A 83 -10.74 -9.89 0.92
CA VAL A 83 -9.57 -9.69 0.05
C VAL A 83 -8.30 -9.66 0.90
N GLU A 84 -7.15 -9.81 0.27
CA GLU A 84 -5.85 -9.70 0.94
C GLU A 84 -5.02 -8.62 0.26
N ILE A 85 -4.61 -7.62 1.04
CA ILE A 85 -3.66 -6.61 0.59
C ILE A 85 -2.26 -7.16 0.79
N GLU A 86 -1.59 -7.46 -0.32
CA GLU A 86 -0.21 -7.95 -0.29
C GLU A 86 0.79 -6.80 -0.09
N PRO A 87 1.94 -7.06 0.54
CA PRO A 87 3.03 -6.08 0.56
C PRO A 87 3.44 -5.72 -0.86
N VAL A 88 3.66 -4.44 -1.13
CA VAL A 88 4.38 -4.04 -2.35
C VAL A 88 5.76 -4.69 -2.31
N ALA A 89 6.18 -5.32 -3.40
CA ALA A 89 7.52 -5.92 -3.51
C ALA A 89 8.60 -4.86 -3.23
N ALA A 90 9.09 -4.85 -1.99
CA ALA A 90 10.11 -3.95 -1.50
C ALA A 90 11.46 -4.31 -2.13
N THR A 91 11.96 -3.48 -3.05
CA THR A 91 13.31 -3.65 -3.61
C THR A 91 14.30 -2.76 -2.85
N LEU A 92 15.24 -3.36 -2.14
CA LEU A 92 16.43 -2.67 -1.65
C LEU A 92 17.47 -2.60 -2.78
N ARG A 93 18.00 -1.41 -3.07
CA ARG A 93 19.07 -1.21 -4.06
C ARG A 93 20.26 -0.52 -3.40
N ALA A 94 21.46 -0.96 -3.76
CA ALA A 94 22.69 -0.26 -3.47
C ALA A 94 23.21 0.32 -4.79
N GLU A 95 23.39 1.63 -4.83
CA GLU A 95 23.87 2.36 -5.98
C GLU A 95 25.19 3.05 -5.62
N LEU A 96 26.12 3.10 -6.56
CA LEU A 96 27.31 3.94 -6.42
C LEU A 96 26.92 5.37 -6.82
N SER A 97 27.35 6.36 -6.07
CA SER A 97 27.16 7.77 -6.43
C SER A 97 27.75 8.05 -7.81
N SER A 98 27.23 9.05 -8.52
CA SER A 98 27.64 9.35 -9.90
C SER A 98 29.12 9.71 -10.04
N ASP A 99 29.74 10.18 -8.96
CA ASP A 99 31.17 10.49 -8.86
C ASP A 99 32.02 9.29 -8.39
N GLY A 100 31.39 8.16 -8.07
CA GLY A 100 32.05 6.96 -7.59
C GLY A 100 32.52 6.99 -6.14
N SER A 101 32.23 8.07 -5.40
CA SER A 101 32.81 8.32 -4.08
C SER A 101 32.08 7.66 -2.92
N GLN A 102 30.80 7.29 -3.11
CA GLN A 102 29.93 6.83 -2.03
C GLN A 102 28.96 5.74 -2.51
N ILE A 103 28.49 4.93 -1.56
CA ILE A 103 27.37 4.01 -1.78
C ILE A 103 26.11 4.65 -1.21
N GLN A 104 25.05 4.67 -1.99
CA GLN A 104 23.72 5.08 -1.58
C GLN A 104 22.80 3.85 -1.52
N LEU A 105 22.08 3.70 -0.41
CA LEU A 105 21.04 2.70 -0.25
C LEU A 105 19.70 3.36 -0.57
N LEU A 106 19.05 2.90 -1.63
CA LEU A 106 17.65 3.19 -1.91
C LEU A 106 16.81 2.08 -1.30
N TYR A 107 16.08 2.40 -0.23
CA TYR A 107 15.31 1.43 0.53
C TYR A 107 13.81 1.71 0.44
N PRO A 108 12.97 0.66 0.37
CA PRO A 108 11.52 0.81 0.30
C PRO A 108 10.93 1.04 1.70
N GLY A 109 9.70 1.54 1.74
CA GLY A 109 8.88 1.49 2.97
C GLY A 109 8.69 0.07 3.49
N GLY A 110 8.50 -0.07 4.81
CA GLY A 110 8.39 -1.36 5.50
C GLY A 110 9.68 -1.86 6.16
N LEU A 111 10.78 -1.10 6.06
CA LEU A 111 12.00 -1.29 6.86
C LEU A 111 12.07 -0.32 8.05
N ASP A 112 10.92 0.19 8.48
CA ASP A 112 10.81 1.17 9.55
C ASP A 112 11.41 0.61 10.85
N GLY A 113 12.33 1.34 11.48
CA GLY A 113 12.98 0.91 12.71
C GLY A 113 14.10 -0.11 12.54
N TRP A 114 14.41 -0.57 11.33
CA TRP A 114 15.60 -1.38 11.09
C TRP A 114 16.87 -0.54 11.32
N ARG A 115 17.91 -1.15 11.87
CA ARG A 115 19.19 -0.49 12.11
C ARG A 115 20.14 -0.71 10.94
N LEU A 116 20.76 0.36 10.47
CA LEU A 116 21.99 0.27 9.67
C LEU A 116 23.15 0.09 10.65
N GLU A 117 23.87 -1.02 10.51
CA GLU A 117 25.02 -1.34 11.35
C GLU A 117 26.28 -1.51 10.50
N GLN A 118 27.43 -1.18 11.10
CA GLN A 118 28.76 -1.33 10.50
C GLN A 118 29.69 -2.21 11.35
N ALA A 119 30.64 -2.86 10.71
CA ALA A 119 31.70 -3.62 11.37
C ALA A 119 33.00 -3.64 10.53
N PRO A 120 34.19 -3.73 11.17
CA PRO A 120 35.46 -3.87 10.46
C PRO A 120 35.63 -5.26 9.83
N ALA A 121 34.84 -6.26 10.26
CA ALA A 121 34.81 -7.60 9.70
C ALA A 121 33.40 -8.19 9.82
N VAL A 122 33.01 -9.09 8.92
CA VAL A 122 31.69 -9.76 8.96
C VAL A 122 31.46 -10.50 10.29
N THR A 123 32.52 -11.04 10.87
CA THR A 123 32.52 -11.76 12.16
C THR A 123 32.79 -10.86 13.37
N GLY A 124 33.00 -9.56 13.17
CA GLY A 124 33.34 -8.60 14.21
C GLY A 124 32.12 -8.06 14.98
N PRO A 125 32.36 -7.22 16.01
CA PRO A 125 31.28 -6.52 16.68
C PRO A 125 30.64 -5.52 15.71
N TRP A 126 29.31 -5.58 15.63
CA TRP A 126 28.51 -4.66 14.82
C TRP A 126 28.08 -3.47 15.66
N THR A 127 28.22 -2.27 15.12
CA THR A 127 27.83 -1.02 15.77
C THR A 127 26.73 -0.35 14.96
N GLU A 128 25.66 0.09 15.62
CA GLU A 128 24.62 0.88 14.98
C GLU A 128 25.18 2.22 14.51
N VAL A 129 24.87 2.56 13.25
CA VAL A 129 25.16 3.86 12.65
C VAL A 129 23.91 4.74 12.70
N THR A 130 22.76 4.19 12.31
CA THR A 130 21.47 4.89 12.40
C THR A 130 20.31 3.89 12.35
N THR A 131 19.12 4.35 12.73
CA THR A 131 17.86 3.65 12.52
C THR A 131 17.13 4.23 11.32
N LEU A 132 16.60 3.36 10.45
CA LEU A 132 15.84 3.79 9.28
C LEU A 132 14.52 4.45 9.71
N PRO A 133 14.23 5.67 9.21
CA PRO A 133 13.00 6.37 9.52
C PRO A 133 11.79 5.63 8.96
N ARG A 134 10.62 5.91 9.54
CA ARG A 134 9.36 5.42 8.99
C ARG A 134 9.08 6.08 7.64
N LEU A 135 8.80 5.28 6.62
CA LEU A 135 8.33 5.75 5.32
C LEU A 135 6.85 5.40 5.11
N ALA A 136 6.11 6.24 4.40
CA ALA A 136 4.78 5.84 3.95
C ALA A 136 4.89 4.71 2.92
N PRO A 137 3.90 3.79 2.84
CA PRO A 137 3.92 2.73 1.84
C PRO A 137 4.06 3.28 0.42
N GLY A 138 4.86 2.62 -0.41
CA GLY A 138 5.16 3.07 -1.78
C GLY A 138 6.21 4.17 -1.90
N GLN A 139 6.60 4.82 -0.80
CA GLN A 139 7.76 5.71 -0.80
C GLN A 139 9.08 4.93 -0.73
N GLN A 140 10.14 5.59 -1.18
CA GLN A 140 11.51 5.12 -1.05
C GLN A 140 12.31 6.17 -0.27
N GLY A 141 13.21 5.69 0.58
CA GLY A 141 14.19 6.51 1.26
C GLY A 141 15.56 6.33 0.63
N LEU A 142 16.38 7.37 0.70
CA LEU A 142 17.77 7.35 0.30
C LEU A 142 18.64 7.50 1.54
N LEU A 143 19.61 6.61 1.71
CA LEU A 143 20.62 6.70 2.76
C LEU A 143 22.01 6.65 2.14
N THR A 144 22.76 7.73 2.31
CA THR A 144 24.17 7.77 1.91
C THR A 144 24.99 7.09 2.99
N LEU A 145 25.70 6.02 2.63
CA LEU A 145 26.65 5.39 3.54
C LEU A 145 27.85 6.32 3.71
N PRO A 146 28.27 6.62 4.95
CA PRO A 146 29.44 7.45 5.17
C PRO A 146 30.66 6.77 4.51
N PRO A 147 31.55 7.55 3.88
CA PRO A 147 32.75 6.99 3.28
C PRO A 147 33.58 6.33 4.38
N PRO A 148 33.98 5.07 4.20
CA PRO A 148 34.70 4.36 5.25
C PRO A 148 36.16 4.81 5.32
N ASP A 149 36.66 5.09 6.52
CA ASP A 149 38.09 5.36 6.76
C ASP A 149 38.95 4.08 6.64
N GLU A 150 38.32 2.90 6.84
CA GLU A 150 38.91 1.56 6.75
C GLU A 150 37.93 0.56 6.10
N PRO A 151 38.36 -0.59 5.54
CA PRO A 151 37.45 -1.58 4.98
C PRO A 151 36.30 -1.94 5.94
N THR A 152 35.07 -1.59 5.56
CA THR A 152 33.89 -1.66 6.42
C THR A 152 32.80 -2.50 5.79
N PHE A 153 32.19 -3.37 6.60
CA PHE A 153 31.02 -4.16 6.23
C PHE A 153 29.75 -3.49 6.76
N TRP A 154 28.69 -3.55 5.97
CA TRP A 154 27.39 -2.95 6.27
C TRP A 154 26.30 -4.01 6.30
N ARG A 155 25.33 -3.87 7.21
CA ARG A 155 24.12 -4.69 7.22
C ARG A 155 22.91 -3.90 7.69
N LEU A 156 21.73 -4.39 7.30
CA LEU A 156 20.48 -4.01 7.94
C LEU A 156 20.12 -5.08 8.99
N ALA A 157 19.90 -4.65 10.22
CA ALA A 157 19.45 -5.50 11.31
C ALA A 157 17.99 -5.19 11.66
N ARG A 158 17.21 -6.23 11.92
CA ARG A 158 15.83 -6.06 12.40
C ARG A 158 15.83 -5.31 13.76
N PRO A 159 14.78 -4.52 14.04
CA PRO A 159 14.59 -3.90 15.35
C PRO A 159 14.74 -4.92 16.48
#